data_AF-A0A1W0WED3-F1
#
_entry.id   AF-A0A1W0WED3-F1
#
_cell.length_a   1.000
_cell.length_b   1.000
_cell.length_c   1.000
_cell.angle_alpha   90.00
_cell.angle_beta   90.00
_cell.angle_gamma   90.00
#
_symmetry.space_group_name_H-M   'P 1'
#
loop_
_entity.id
_entity.type
_entity.pdbx_description
1 polymer ?
#
loop_
_entity_poly.entity_id
_entity_poly.type
_entity_poly.pdbx_seq_one_letter_code
_entity_poly.pdbx_strand_id
1 'polypeptide(L)'
;MFLTDRATLLTKDHLSKPSICSLLAMEIIYFLNCPQLLLEPCLEAVTNPTFIPLRYFIQGRLHEDLKETKDAIQCYREAIRMGDQLCTSKNGFVSCGEHVPAFASYELAVLLCKSKLTFDEGKEFFAKSGDGYKACHFRNRLHVKIHLAKKAFGES
;
A
#
# COMPACT_ATOMS: atom_id res chain seq x y z
N MET A 1 2.32 -9.15 -16.03
CA MET A 1 3.75 -9.51 -15.87
C MET A 1 4.37 -9.02 -14.56
N PHE A 2 3.74 -8.11 -13.79
CA PHE A 2 4.25 -7.57 -12.51
C PHE A 2 4.84 -8.61 -11.53
N LEU A 3 4.09 -9.68 -11.22
CA LEU A 3 4.57 -10.71 -10.27
C LEU A 3 5.78 -11.47 -10.81
N THR A 4 5.83 -11.71 -12.12
CA THR A 4 6.95 -12.39 -12.79
C THR A 4 8.19 -11.51 -12.84
N ASP A 5 8.03 -10.22 -13.14
CA ASP A 5 9.12 -9.24 -13.15
C ASP A 5 9.69 -9.03 -11.74
N ARG A 6 8.81 -8.95 -10.73
CA ARG A 6 9.21 -8.89 -9.32
C ARG A 6 9.87 -10.18 -8.86
N ALA A 7 9.29 -11.34 -9.17
CA ALA A 7 9.91 -12.61 -8.86
C ALA A 7 11.32 -12.65 -9.45
N THR A 8 11.50 -12.26 -10.72
CA THR A 8 12.80 -12.23 -11.41
C THR A 8 13.81 -11.25 -10.80
N LEU A 9 13.34 -10.09 -10.32
CA LEU A 9 14.16 -9.14 -9.54
C LEU A 9 14.61 -9.74 -8.20
N LEU A 10 13.74 -10.53 -7.55
CA LEU A 10 13.99 -11.19 -6.28
C LEU A 10 14.78 -12.51 -6.43
N THR A 11 14.71 -13.16 -7.60
CA THR A 11 15.37 -14.43 -7.90
C THR A 11 16.87 -14.28 -8.18
N LYS A 12 17.35 -13.07 -8.49
CA LYS A 12 18.77 -12.86 -8.83
C LYS A 12 19.74 -13.21 -7.70
N ASP A 13 19.28 -13.40 -6.45
CA ASP A 13 20.12 -14.00 -5.39
C ASP A 13 19.38 -14.76 -4.25
N HIS A 14 18.05 -14.70 -4.06
CA HIS A 14 17.48 -15.01 -2.72
C HIS A 14 16.12 -15.74 -2.62
N LEU A 15 15.62 -16.43 -3.65
CA LEU A 15 14.33 -17.15 -3.58
C LEU A 15 14.19 -18.17 -2.43
N SER A 16 15.28 -18.58 -1.80
CA SER A 16 15.30 -19.51 -0.66
C SER A 16 14.92 -18.88 0.68
N LYS A 17 14.70 -17.56 0.76
CA LYS A 17 14.37 -16.87 2.03
C LYS A 17 12.85 -16.82 2.24
N PRO A 18 12.30 -17.42 3.31
CA PRO A 18 10.85 -17.45 3.59
C PRO A 18 10.17 -16.07 3.55
N SER A 19 10.89 -15.01 3.93
CA SER A 19 10.41 -13.63 3.92
C SER A 19 10.06 -13.10 2.52
N ILE A 20 10.66 -13.64 1.45
CA ILE A 20 10.36 -13.25 0.05
C ILE A 20 9.14 -13.99 -0.48
N CYS A 21 8.91 -15.24 -0.05
CA CYS A 21 7.68 -15.97 -0.36
C CYS A 21 6.48 -15.33 0.34
N SER A 22 6.62 -14.92 1.61
CA SER A 22 5.59 -14.19 2.34
C SER A 22 5.26 -12.85 1.68
N LEU A 23 6.27 -12.16 1.11
CA LEU A 23 6.07 -10.92 0.38
C LEU A 23 5.22 -11.10 -0.89
N LEU A 24 5.56 -12.08 -1.73
CA LEU A 24 4.79 -12.37 -2.94
C LEU A 24 3.37 -12.80 -2.58
N ALA A 25 3.20 -13.61 -1.53
CA ALA A 25 1.89 -13.99 -1.03
C ALA A 25 1.07 -12.78 -0.53
N MET A 26 1.68 -11.84 0.20
CA MET A 26 1.03 -10.64 0.72
C MET A 26 0.57 -9.69 -0.40
N GLU A 27 1.39 -9.49 -1.43
CA GLU A 27 0.98 -8.72 -2.61
C GLU A 27 -0.13 -9.41 -3.39
N ILE A 28 -0.02 -10.73 -3.58
CA ILE A 28 -1.06 -11.53 -4.22
C ILE A 28 -2.39 -11.37 -3.46
N ILE A 29 -2.37 -11.43 -2.13
CA ILE A 29 -3.57 -11.31 -1.31
C ILE A 29 -4.20 -9.91 -1.41
N TYR A 30 -3.39 -8.84 -1.43
CA TYR A 30 -3.91 -7.49 -1.70
C TYR A 30 -4.57 -7.39 -3.07
N PHE A 31 -3.94 -7.93 -4.12
CA PHE A 31 -4.45 -7.82 -5.48
C PHE A 31 -5.64 -8.74 -5.79
N LEU A 32 -5.80 -9.84 -5.04
CA LEU A 32 -6.89 -10.82 -5.17
C LEU A 32 -8.14 -10.51 -4.34
N ASN A 33 -8.16 -9.41 -3.55
CA ASN A 33 -9.26 -9.10 -2.62
C ASN A 33 -9.57 -10.26 -1.64
N CYS A 34 -8.55 -11.03 -1.23
CA CYS A 34 -8.75 -12.07 -0.21
C CYS A 34 -8.94 -11.42 1.18
N PRO A 35 -9.75 -12.03 2.07
CA PRO A 35 -9.93 -11.53 3.44
C PRO A 35 -8.59 -11.40 4.17
N GLN A 36 -8.28 -10.18 4.60
CA GLN A 36 -7.00 -9.81 5.20
C GLN A 36 -6.79 -10.46 6.58
N LEU A 37 -7.87 -10.92 7.22
CA LEU A 37 -7.85 -11.65 8.49
C LEU A 37 -7.00 -12.94 8.43
N LEU A 38 -6.88 -13.57 7.24
CA LEU A 38 -6.05 -14.75 7.06
C LEU A 38 -4.54 -14.46 7.14
N LEU A 39 -4.14 -13.18 7.11
CA LEU A 39 -2.74 -12.75 7.12
C LEU A 39 -2.22 -12.31 8.48
N GLU A 40 -3.10 -12.11 9.48
CA GLU A 40 -2.69 -11.62 10.80
C GLU A 40 -1.52 -12.42 11.40
N PRO A 41 -1.51 -13.78 11.39
CA PRO A 41 -0.40 -14.55 11.95
C PRO A 41 0.92 -14.39 11.17
N CYS A 42 0.84 -13.97 9.91
CA CYS A 42 2.01 -13.82 9.04
C CYS A 42 2.64 -12.43 9.11
N LEU A 43 1.93 -11.41 9.63
CA LEU A 43 2.41 -10.03 9.65
C LEU A 43 3.57 -9.85 10.64
N GLU A 44 3.52 -10.51 11.79
CA GLU A 44 4.58 -10.43 12.80
C GLU A 44 5.90 -11.03 12.32
N ALA A 45 5.83 -12.04 11.45
CA ALA A 45 7.00 -12.67 10.85
C ALA A 45 7.72 -11.78 9.81
N VAL A 46 7.11 -10.65 9.41
CA VAL A 46 7.74 -9.68 8.50
C VAL A 46 8.67 -8.76 9.29
N THR A 47 9.95 -9.11 9.26
CA THR A 47 11.03 -8.36 9.93
C THR A 47 11.97 -7.64 8.97
N ASN A 48 11.91 -7.96 7.67
CA ASN A 48 12.77 -7.32 6.67
C ASN A 48 12.35 -5.85 6.47
N PRO A 49 13.28 -4.87 6.65
CA PRO A 49 12.99 -3.44 6.52
C PRO A 49 12.31 -3.02 5.21
N THR A 50 12.63 -3.70 4.11
CA THR A 50 12.03 -3.42 2.79
C THR A 50 10.53 -3.70 2.75
N PHE A 51 10.01 -4.53 3.65
CA PHE A 51 8.63 -4.99 3.67
C PHE A 51 7.81 -4.44 4.83
N ILE A 52 8.44 -3.69 5.73
CA ILE A 52 7.73 -3.01 6.83
C ILE A 52 6.63 -2.07 6.30
N PRO A 53 6.80 -1.28 5.22
CA PRO A 53 5.69 -0.47 4.70
C PRO A 53 4.49 -1.30 4.26
N LEU A 54 4.73 -2.45 3.63
CA LEU A 54 3.67 -3.36 3.19
C LEU A 54 2.96 -3.99 4.39
N ARG A 55 3.70 -4.35 5.44
CA ARG A 55 3.14 -4.84 6.70
C ARG A 55 2.17 -3.80 7.29
N TYR A 56 2.61 -2.55 7.44
CA TYR A 56 1.76 -1.47 7.95
C TYR A 56 0.54 -1.24 7.06
N PHE A 57 0.71 -1.30 5.74
CA PHE A 57 -0.41 -1.16 4.82
C PHE A 57 -1.48 -2.25 5.03
N ILE A 58 -1.07 -3.52 5.19
CA ILE A 58 -1.99 -4.62 5.46
C ILE A 58 -2.62 -4.51 6.84
N GLN A 59 -1.86 -4.10 7.87
CA GLN A 59 -2.40 -3.83 9.20
C GLN A 59 -3.46 -2.72 9.16
N GLY A 60 -3.23 -1.66 8.38
CA GLY A 60 -4.22 -0.60 8.20
C GLY A 60 -5.52 -1.13 7.62
N ARG A 61 -5.43 -2.06 6.66
CA ARG A 61 -6.60 -2.70 6.08
C ARG A 61 -7.34 -3.63 7.05
N LEU A 62 -6.59 -4.38 7.86
CA LEU A 62 -7.16 -5.21 8.92
C LEU A 62 -7.94 -4.36 9.93
N HIS A 63 -7.36 -3.24 10.37
CA HIS A 63 -8.04 -2.30 11.26
C HIS A 63 -9.29 -1.68 10.60
N GLU A 64 -9.29 -1.41 9.28
CA GLU A 64 -10.51 -1.00 8.58
C GLU A 64 -11.61 -2.08 8.63
N ASP A 65 -11.26 -3.34 8.40
CA ASP A 65 -12.21 -4.46 8.46
C ASP A 65 -12.78 -4.63 9.88
N LEU A 66 -11.98 -4.34 10.91
CA LEU A 66 -12.37 -4.30 12.32
C LEU A 66 -13.08 -2.99 12.73
N LYS A 67 -13.23 -2.03 11.81
CA LYS A 67 -13.81 -0.68 12.04
C LYS A 67 -12.99 0.21 13.00
N GLU A 68 -11.74 -0.14 13.25
CA GLU A 68 -10.77 0.59 14.07
C GLU A 68 -10.13 1.73 13.26
N THR A 69 -10.95 2.74 12.93
CA THR A 69 -10.58 3.81 11.99
C THR A 69 -9.30 4.56 12.38
N LYS A 70 -9.06 4.78 13.68
CA LYS A 70 -7.89 5.52 14.16
C LYS A 70 -6.59 4.74 13.91
N ASP A 71 -6.60 3.46 14.24
CA ASP A 71 -5.45 2.57 14.07
C ASP A 71 -5.16 2.33 12.58
N ALA A 72 -6.22 2.23 11.76
CA ALA A 72 -6.10 2.19 10.31
C ALA A 72 -5.39 3.42 9.74
N ILE A 73 -5.80 4.63 10.15
CA ILE A 73 -5.17 5.88 9.74
C ILE A 73 -3.68 5.91 10.12
N GLN A 74 -3.35 5.54 11.35
CA GLN A 74 -1.96 5.51 11.81
C GLN A 74 -1.11 4.54 10.99
N CYS A 75 -1.63 3.32 10.76
CA CYS A 75 -0.96 2.33 9.94
C CYS A 75 -0.72 2.81 8.50
N TYR A 76 -1.70 3.45 7.88
CA TYR A 76 -1.53 3.99 6.53
C TYR A 76 -0.52 5.13 6.47
N ARG A 77 -0.52 6.05 7.44
CA ARG A 77 0.49 7.11 7.52
C ARG A 77 1.90 6.53 7.62
N GLU A 78 2.07 5.47 8.40
CA GLU A 78 3.38 4.83 8.57
C GLU A 78 3.81 4.06 7.31
N ALA A 79 2.88 3.36 6.66
CA ALA A 79 3.12 2.74 5.36
C ALA A 79 3.58 3.75 4.29
N ILE A 80 2.96 4.92 4.25
CA ILE A 80 3.34 6.02 3.34
C ILE A 80 4.73 6.54 3.70
N ARG A 81 4.97 6.90 4.97
CA ARG A 81 6.24 7.46 5.44
C ARG A 81 7.41 6.54 5.11
N MET A 82 7.30 5.26 5.47
CA MET A 82 8.37 4.29 5.23
C MET A 82 8.47 3.91 3.75
N GLY A 83 7.36 3.84 3.03
CA GLY A 83 7.34 3.59 1.58
C GLY A 83 8.06 4.70 0.80
N ASP A 84 7.77 5.96 1.09
CA ASP A 84 8.42 7.12 0.48
C ASP A 84 9.94 7.13 0.77
N GLN A 85 10.34 6.76 1.99
CA GLN A 85 11.75 6.61 2.37
C GLN A 85 12.46 5.50 1.58
N LEU A 86 11.79 4.36 1.36
CA LEU A 86 12.34 3.30 0.53
C LEU A 86 12.46 3.72 -0.95
N CYS A 87 11.48 4.46 -1.49
CA CYS A 87 11.50 4.91 -2.88
C CYS A 87 12.62 5.92 -3.15
N THR A 88 13.05 6.69 -2.15
CA THR A 88 14.12 7.68 -2.26
C THR A 88 15.52 7.13 -1.94
N SER A 89 15.61 5.92 -1.39
CA SER A 89 16.89 5.30 -1.03
C SER A 89 17.65 4.81 -2.27
N LYS A 90 18.90 5.29 -2.44
CA LYS A 90 19.80 4.95 -3.56
C LYS A 90 20.26 3.48 -3.59
N ASN A 91 19.96 2.68 -2.55
CA ASN A 91 20.37 1.28 -2.46
C ASN A 91 19.43 0.30 -3.21
N GLY A 92 18.61 0.81 -4.13
CA GLY A 92 18.39 0.14 -5.42
C GLY A 92 17.79 -1.26 -5.42
N PHE A 93 17.04 -1.67 -4.38
CA PHE A 93 16.48 -3.03 -4.43
C PHE A 93 15.11 -3.12 -5.10
N VAL A 94 14.28 -2.07 -5.15
CA VAL A 94 12.97 -2.18 -5.82
C VAL A 94 12.48 -0.84 -6.39
N SER A 95 12.76 -0.60 -7.67
CA SER A 95 12.09 0.45 -8.48
C SER A 95 10.57 0.25 -8.60
N CYS A 96 10.04 -0.89 -8.15
CA CYS A 96 8.61 -1.22 -8.11
C CYS A 96 7.95 -0.89 -6.76
N GLY A 97 8.61 -0.17 -5.85
CA GLY A 97 8.17 0.06 -4.46
C GLY A 97 7.06 1.11 -4.27
N GLU A 98 6.81 1.94 -5.28
CA GLU A 98 5.85 3.06 -5.16
C GLU A 98 4.40 2.60 -4.96
N HIS A 99 4.05 1.36 -5.31
CA HIS A 99 2.68 0.89 -5.21
C HIS A 99 2.16 0.88 -3.76
N VAL A 100 2.99 0.50 -2.78
CA VAL A 100 2.57 0.48 -1.37
C VAL A 100 2.20 1.88 -0.89
N PRO A 101 3.07 2.90 -0.94
CA PRO A 101 2.71 4.24 -0.49
C PRO A 101 1.63 4.88 -1.39
N ALA A 102 1.54 4.51 -2.68
CA ALA A 102 0.46 4.96 -3.57
C ALA A 102 -0.92 4.46 -3.14
N PHE A 103 -1.06 3.16 -2.91
CA PHE A 103 -2.33 2.58 -2.44
C PHE A 103 -2.64 2.95 -1.00
N ALA A 104 -1.64 3.04 -0.11
CA ALA A 104 -1.83 3.53 1.26
C ALA A 104 -2.34 4.98 1.28
N SER A 105 -1.80 5.85 0.40
CA SER A 105 -2.30 7.22 0.24
C SER A 105 -3.75 7.25 -0.23
N TYR A 106 -4.14 6.33 -1.12
CA TYR A 106 -5.54 6.22 -1.57
C TYR A 106 -6.48 5.76 -0.44
N GLU A 107 -6.14 4.68 0.28
CA GLU A 107 -7.02 4.17 1.35
C GLU A 107 -7.13 5.19 2.49
N LEU A 108 -6.02 5.87 2.84
CA LEU A 108 -6.03 6.98 3.79
C LEU A 108 -6.93 8.14 3.33
N ALA A 109 -6.84 8.54 2.06
CA ALA A 109 -7.70 9.59 1.51
C ALA A 109 -9.19 9.23 1.64
N VAL A 110 -9.56 7.98 1.33
CA VAL A 110 -10.93 7.48 1.47
C VAL A 110 -11.41 7.56 2.92
N LEU A 111 -10.56 7.23 3.89
CA LEU A 111 -10.91 7.35 5.32
C LEU A 111 -11.08 8.81 5.76
N LEU A 112 -10.15 9.68 5.38
CA LEU A 112 -10.17 11.09 5.78
C LEU A 112 -11.34 11.86 5.15
N CYS A 113 -11.71 11.56 3.91
CA CYS A 113 -12.86 12.17 3.23
C CYS A 113 -14.23 11.80 3.83
N LYS A 114 -14.32 10.77 4.71
CA LYS A 114 -15.57 10.45 5.42
C LYS A 114 -15.93 11.50 6.49
N SER A 115 -14.95 12.27 6.96
CA SER A 115 -15.16 13.31 7.97
C SER A 115 -14.93 14.69 7.38
N LYS A 116 -15.85 15.62 7.64
CA LYS A 116 -15.73 17.01 7.18
C LYS A 116 -14.49 17.72 7.73
N LEU A 117 -14.01 17.32 8.92
CA LEU A 117 -12.85 17.93 9.57
C LEU A 117 -11.53 17.57 8.87
N THR A 118 -11.47 16.40 8.25
CA THR A 118 -10.26 15.85 7.61
C THR A 118 -10.40 15.79 6.09
N PHE A 119 -11.45 16.40 5.54
CA PHE A 119 -11.78 16.30 4.11
C PHE A 119 -10.68 16.91 3.23
N ASP A 120 -10.17 18.08 3.61
CA ASP A 120 -9.09 18.75 2.89
C ASP A 120 -7.79 17.94 2.90
N GLU A 121 -7.44 17.35 4.04
CA GLU A 121 -6.30 16.42 4.15
C GLU A 121 -6.51 15.20 3.23
N GLY A 122 -7.73 14.65 3.17
CA GLY A 122 -8.06 13.54 2.28
C GLY A 122 -7.85 13.87 0.80
N LYS A 123 -8.19 15.10 0.35
CA LYS A 123 -7.91 15.55 -1.02
C LYS A 123 -6.42 15.59 -1.34
N GLU A 124 -5.60 16.06 -0.41
CA GLU A 124 -4.15 16.09 -0.57
C GLU A 124 -3.60 14.67 -0.76
N PHE A 125 -4.10 13.70 0.01
CA PHE A 125 -3.72 12.30 -0.16
C PHE A 125 -4.22 11.68 -1.48
N PHE A 126 -5.38 12.09 -2.01
CA PHE A 126 -5.79 11.69 -3.36
C PHE A 126 -4.84 12.22 -4.44
N ALA A 127 -4.43 13.49 -4.34
CA ALA A 127 -3.47 14.08 -5.26
C ALA A 127 -2.11 13.37 -5.15
N LYS A 128 -1.64 13.12 -3.93
CA LYS A 128 -0.42 12.34 -3.68
C LYS A 128 -0.49 10.94 -4.28
N SER A 129 -1.61 10.23 -4.07
CA SER A 129 -1.83 8.89 -4.61
C SER A 129 -1.85 8.84 -6.14
N GLY A 130 -2.45 9.85 -6.79
CA GLY A 130 -2.57 9.91 -8.25
C GLY A 130 -1.31 10.41 -8.96
N ASP A 131 -0.70 11.49 -8.46
CA ASP A 131 0.33 12.24 -9.17
C ASP A 131 1.73 12.05 -8.56
N GLY A 132 1.81 11.63 -7.30
CA GLY A 132 3.06 11.47 -6.55
C GLY A 132 3.84 10.18 -6.86
N TYR A 133 3.21 9.21 -7.50
CA TYR A 133 3.76 7.86 -7.70
C TYR A 133 3.75 7.44 -9.18
N LYS A 134 4.60 8.08 -9.99
CA LYS A 134 4.59 7.96 -11.46
C LYS A 134 5.13 6.62 -11.96
N ALA A 135 6.00 5.96 -11.21
CA ALA A 135 6.57 4.66 -11.52
C ALA A 135 5.73 3.48 -10.98
N CYS A 136 4.60 3.75 -10.30
CA CYS A 136 3.68 2.73 -9.86
C CYS A 136 3.08 1.96 -11.05
N HIS A 137 3.40 0.66 -11.16
CA HIS A 137 2.88 -0.22 -12.22
C HIS A 137 1.35 -0.31 -12.26
N PHE A 138 0.68 -0.07 -11.13
CA PHE A 138 -0.78 -0.15 -11.00
C PHE A 138 -1.47 1.21 -11.13
N ARG A 139 -0.75 2.24 -11.57
CA ARG A 139 -1.25 3.61 -11.66
C ARG A 139 -2.59 3.73 -12.39
N ASN A 140 -2.80 3.00 -13.49
CA ASN A 140 -4.10 3.02 -14.19
C ASN A 140 -5.26 2.50 -13.32
N ARG A 141 -5.05 1.38 -12.60
CA ARG A 141 -6.04 0.82 -11.66
C ARG A 141 -6.28 1.80 -10.50
N LEU A 142 -5.23 2.43 -10.01
CA LEU A 142 -5.30 3.40 -8.93
C LEU A 142 -6.07 4.67 -9.35
N HIS A 143 -5.82 5.23 -10.53
CA HIS A 143 -6.58 6.38 -11.04
C HIS A 143 -8.08 6.08 -11.18
N VAL A 144 -8.46 4.88 -11.64
CA VAL A 144 -9.87 4.47 -11.69
C VAL A 144 -10.47 4.46 -10.28
N LYS A 145 -9.77 3.88 -9.29
CA LYS A 145 -10.24 3.90 -7.89
C LYS A 145 -10.39 5.33 -7.34
N ILE A 146 -9.41 6.20 -7.61
CA ILE A 146 -9.44 7.61 -7.19
C ILE A 146 -10.64 8.33 -7.82
N HIS A 147 -10.84 8.17 -9.12
CA HIS A 147 -11.96 8.79 -9.83
C HIS A 147 -13.32 8.36 -9.26
N LEU A 148 -13.51 7.06 -9.03
CA LEU A 148 -14.74 6.52 -8.44
C LEU A 148 -14.96 7.04 -7.01
N ALA A 149 -13.90 7.12 -6.21
CA ALA A 149 -13.98 7.62 -4.84
C ALA A 149 -14.33 9.13 -4.81
N LYS A 150 -13.65 9.96 -5.61
CA LYS A 150 -13.95 11.39 -5.72
C LYS A 150 -15.40 11.64 -6.12
N LYS A 151 -15.88 10.90 -7.12
CA LYS A 151 -17.29 10.96 -7.53
C LYS A 151 -18.25 10.61 -6.38
N ALA A 152 -17.93 9.61 -5.57
CA ALA A 152 -18.74 9.23 -4.40
C ALA A 152 -18.76 10.30 -3.31
N PHE A 153 -17.70 11.11 -3.20
CA PHE A 153 -17.62 12.23 -2.26
C PHE A 153 -18.16 13.57 -2.82
N GLY A 154 -18.67 13.57 -4.05
CA GLY A 154 -19.24 14.76 -4.70
C GLY A 154 -18.21 15.67 -5.38
N GLU A 155 -16.99 15.21 -5.57
CA GLU A 155 -15.97 15.89 -6.36
C GLU A 155 -16.06 15.41 -7.82
N SER A 156 -16.55 16.29 -8.70
CA SER A 156 -16.62 16.08 -10.16
C SER A 156 -15.57 16.91 -10.86
#